data_AF-A0A925QFK0-F1
#
_entry.id   AF-A0A925QFK0-F1
#
_cell.length_a   1.000
_cell.length_b   1.000
_cell.length_c   1.000
_cell.angle_alpha   90.00
_cell.angle_beta   90.00
_cell.angle_gamma   90.00
#
_symmetry.space_group_name_H-M   'P 1'
#
loop_
_entity.id
_entity.type
_entity.pdbx_description
1 polymer ?
#
loop_
_entity_poly.entity_id
_entity_poly.type
_entity_poly.pdbx_seq_one_letter_code
_entity_poly.pdbx_strand_id
1 'polypeptide(L)' 'MRPFLLSGRVILFKNDVAATRFVLYLEPQTITSSDQWARSLGFAGNNFLPGSPSTHRNPGFGPETGVVYMGSLE' A
#
# COMPACT_ATOMS: atom_id res chain seq x y z
N MET A 1 -14.66 13.48 -16.29
CA MET A 1 -13.52 12.57 -16.08
C MET A 1 -12.92 12.91 -14.72
N ARG A 2 -12.90 11.99 -13.75
CA ARG A 2 -12.28 12.26 -12.44
C ARG A 2 -10.76 12.16 -12.61
N PRO A 3 -9.97 13.14 -12.14
CA PRO A 3 -8.52 13.01 -12.14
C PRO A 3 -8.17 11.82 -11.24
N PHE A 4 -7.49 10.82 -11.80
CA PHE A 4 -6.80 9.80 -11.02
C PHE A 4 -5.65 10.51 -10.29
N LEU A 5 -5.94 11.08 -9.13
CA LEU A 5 -4.90 11.53 -8.23
C LEU A 5 -4.07 10.30 -7.85
N LEU A 6 -2.77 10.37 -8.09
CA LEU A 6 -1.83 9.26 -7.95
C LEU A 6 -1.81 8.74 -6.50
N SER A 7 -2.62 7.73 -6.20
CA SER A 7 -2.45 6.92 -5.00
C SER A 7 -1.15 6.12 -5.13
N GLY A 8 -0.46 5.89 -4.02
CA GLY A 8 0.76 5.06 -4.00
C GLY A 8 0.53 3.66 -4.55
N ARG A 9 1.60 2.90 -4.78
CA ARG A 9 1.55 1.54 -5.32
C ARG A 9 2.54 0.66 -4.59
N VAL A 10 2.17 -0.59 -4.32
CA VAL A 10 3.12 -1.61 -3.85
C VAL A 10 3.48 -2.51 -5.02
N ILE A 11 4.77 -2.63 -5.29
CA ILE A 11 5.31 -3.53 -6.31
C ILE A 11 6.31 -4.45 -5.63
N LEU A 12 6.05 -5.75 -5.67
CA LEU A 12 6.93 -6.76 -5.09
C LEU A 12 7.63 -7.52 -6.20
N PHE A 13 8.95 -7.59 -6.08
CA PHE A 13 9.82 -8.40 -6.91
C PHE A 13 10.46 -9.48 -6.04
N LYS A 14 10.35 -10.74 -6.47
CA LYS A 14 11.09 -11.84 -5.87
C LYS A 14 12.37 -12.03 -6.65
N ASN A 15 13.48 -11.90 -5.95
CA ASN A 15 14.78 -12.26 -6.49
C ASN A 15 14.94 -13.77 -6.36
N ASP A 16 14.92 -14.47 -7.47
CA ASP A 16 15.32 -15.88 -7.56
C ASP A 16 16.78 -15.94 -8.02
N VAL A 17 17.49 -17.02 -7.71
CA VAL A 17 18.95 -17.17 -7.92
C VAL A 17 19.37 -16.84 -9.37
N ALA A 18 18.46 -17.02 -10.32
CA ALA A 18 18.68 -16.77 -11.75
C ALA A 18 17.99 -15.51 -12.31
N ALA A 19 17.02 -14.91 -11.62
CA ALA A 19 16.26 -13.78 -12.16
C ALA A 19 15.44 -13.03 -11.10
N THR A 20 15.29 -11.71 -11.29
CA THR A 20 14.22 -10.95 -10.64
C THR A 20 12.90 -11.21 -11.34
N ARG A 21 11.91 -11.70 -10.61
CA ARG A 21 10.54 -11.93 -11.11
C ARG A 21 9.56 -11.00 -10.41
N PHE A 22 8.65 -10.42 -11.18
CA PHE A 22 7.51 -9.70 -10.64
C PHE A 22 6.57 -10.68 -9.92
N VAL A 23 6.15 -10.33 -8.71
CA VAL A 23 5.28 -11.17 -7.86
C VAL A 23 3.93 -10.55 -7.62
N LEU A 24 3.88 -9.25 -7.31
CA LEU A 24 2.64 -8.62 -6.91
C LEU A 24 2.62 -7.13 -7.24
N TYR A 25 1.44 -6.66 -7.64
CA TYR A 25 1.10 -5.25 -7.78
C TYR A 25 -0.18 -5.00 -7.00
N LEU A 26 -0.14 -4.05 -6.06
CA LEU A 26 -1.31 -3.61 -5.31
C LEU A 26 -1.53 -2.13 -5.49
N GLU A 27 -2.74 -1.81 -5.96
CA GLU A 27 -3.26 -0.46 -6.09
C GLU A 27 -4.61 -0.37 -5.37
N PRO A 28 -4.75 0.57 -4.43
CA PRO A 28 -5.93 0.64 -3.60
C PRO A 28 -7.10 1.22 -4.39
N GLN A 29 -8.26 0.57 -4.30
CA GLN A 29 -9.45 0.99 -5.05
C GLN A 29 -10.25 2.10 -4.37
N THR A 30 -10.12 2.25 -3.05
CA THR A 30 -10.93 3.15 -2.23
C THR A 30 -10.13 4.20 -1.48
N ILE A 31 -8.80 4.22 -1.64
CA ILE A 31 -7.90 5.15 -0.96
C ILE A 31 -7.67 6.38 -1.85
N THR A 32 -7.76 7.55 -1.24
CA THR A 32 -7.51 8.85 -1.88
C THR A 32 -6.00 9.17 -1.89
N SER A 33 -5.56 10.06 -2.77
CA SER A 33 -4.15 10.49 -2.82
C SER A 33 -3.64 11.11 -1.52
N SER A 34 -4.53 11.72 -0.72
CA SER A 34 -4.18 12.31 0.57
C SER A 34 -3.86 11.27 1.63
N ASP A 35 -4.30 10.02 1.47
CA ASP A 35 -4.10 8.99 2.49
C ASP A 35 -2.66 8.44 2.51
N GLN A 36 -1.85 8.84 1.51
CA GLN A 36 -0.42 8.48 1.39
C GLN A 36 -0.20 6.96 1.39
N TRP A 37 -0.92 6.27 0.50
CA TRP A 37 -0.85 4.82 0.44
C TRP A 37 0.57 4.28 0.26
N ALA A 38 0.91 3.25 1.04
CA ALA A 38 2.18 2.54 1.02
C ALA A 38 3.41 3.45 1.16
N ARG A 39 3.29 4.57 1.90
CA ARG A 39 4.41 5.47 2.20
C ARG A 39 5.47 4.81 3.10
N SER A 40 5.10 3.73 3.77
CA SER A 40 6.01 2.82 4.47
C SER A 40 5.69 1.37 4.10
N LEU A 41 6.70 0.50 4.13
CA LEU A 41 6.57 -0.92 3.85
C LEU A 41 7.38 -1.71 4.88
N GLY A 42 6.71 -2.62 5.60
CA GLY A 42 7.33 -3.58 6.49
C GLY A 42 7.19 -5.01 6.00
N PHE A 43 8.06 -5.89 6.47
CA PHE A 43 7.99 -7.33 6.25
C PHE A 43 8.05 -8.07 7.59
N ALA A 44 7.21 -9.09 7.75
CA ALA A 44 7.17 -9.94 8.93
C ALA A 44 6.91 -11.38 8.49
N GLY A 45 7.99 -12.17 8.39
CA GLY A 45 7.93 -13.51 7.80
C GLY A 45 7.44 -13.45 6.35
N ASN A 46 6.39 -14.20 6.05
CA ASN A 46 5.77 -14.23 4.72
C ASN A 46 4.73 -13.11 4.48
N ASN A 47 4.59 -12.19 5.44
CA ASN A 47 3.65 -11.08 5.33
C ASN A 47 4.36 -9.79 4.94
N PHE A 48 3.67 -8.98 4.15
CA PHE A 48 4.04 -7.59 3.89
C PHE A 48 2.99 -6.66 4.51
N LEU A 49 3.47 -5.52 5.00
CA LEU A 49 2.72 -4.59 5.83
C LEU A 49 2.86 -3.17 5.26
N PRO A 50 2.06 -2.78 4.26
CA PRO A 50 2.11 -1.42 3.73
C PRO A 50 1.32 -0.48 4.65
N GLY A 51 1.96 0.64 5.02
CA GLY A 51 1.39 1.67 5.89
C GLY A 51 0.89 2.89 5.12
N SER A 52 -0.22 3.44 5.57
CA SER A 52 -0.90 4.63 5.03
C SER A 52 -1.11 5.64 6.16
N PRO A 53 -0.15 6.53 6.43
CA PRO A 53 -0.15 7.35 7.64
C PRO A 53 -1.26 8.40 7.66
N SER A 54 -1.70 8.88 6.50
CA SER A 54 -2.69 9.96 6.39
C SER A 54 -4.11 9.46 6.10
N THR A 55 -4.37 8.16 6.30
CA THR A 55 -5.71 7.61 6.17
C THR A 55 -6.63 8.13 7.27
N HIS A 56 -7.80 8.59 6.84
CA HIS A 56 -8.86 9.04 7.73
C HIS A 56 -9.84 7.90 8.00
N ARG A 57 -10.10 7.61 9.29
CA ARG A 57 -11.15 6.64 9.66
C ARG A 57 -12.54 7.07 9.17
N ASN A 58 -12.78 8.38 9.06
CA ASN A 58 -13.96 8.99 8.45
C ASN A 58 -13.51 10.11 7.48
N PRO A 59 -13.65 9.95 6.15
CA PRO A 59 -13.25 10.96 5.19
C PRO A 59 -13.92 12.32 5.48
N GLY A 60 -13.12 13.36 5.69
CA GLY A 60 -13.59 14.72 5.97
C GLY A 60 -13.95 15.03 7.42
N PHE A 61 -13.85 14.06 8.35
CA PHE A 61 -14.17 14.26 9.77
C PHE A 61 -13.17 13.54 10.68
N GLY A 62 -12.31 14.31 11.36
CA GLY A 62 -11.43 13.81 12.42
C GLY A 62 -9.94 13.75 12.06
N PRO A 63 -9.07 13.48 13.06
CA PRO A 63 -7.62 13.44 12.85
C PRO A 63 -7.21 12.27 11.96
N GLU A 64 -6.08 12.42 11.26
CA GLU A 64 -5.40 11.31 10.58
C GLU A 64 -5.08 10.22 11.62
N THR A 65 -5.61 9.01 11.41
CA THR A 65 -5.40 7.90 12.35
C THR A 65 -4.31 6.94 11.87
N GLY A 66 -3.99 6.98 10.57
CA GLY A 66 -3.14 6.01 9.93
C GLY A 66 -3.78 4.62 9.85
N VAL A 67 -3.43 3.86 8.82
CA VAL A 67 -3.84 2.46 8.68
C VAL A 67 -2.63 1.63 8.23
N VAL A 68 -2.47 0.44 8.82
CA VAL A 68 -1.55 -0.59 8.33
C VAL A 68 -2.38 -1.74 7.77
N TYR A 69 -2.07 -2.15 6.55
CA TYR A 69 -2.70 -3.28 5.91
C TYR A 69 -1.74 -4.47 6.01
N MET A 70 -2.27 -5.68 5.82
CA MET A 70 -1.47 -6.89 5.81
C MET A 70 -1.88 -7.76 4.63
N GLY A 71 -0.90 -8.26 3.90
CA GLY A 71 -1.09 -9.31 2.93
C GLY A 71 -0.02 -10.38 3.06
N SER A 72 -0.35 -11.59 2.61
CA SER A 72 0.57 -12.72 2.54
C SER A 72 1.21 -12.80 1.14
N LEU A 73 2.44 -13.31 1.06
CA LEU A 73 3.14 -13.60 -0.20
C LEU A 73 2.84 -15.02 -0.73
N GLU A 74 2.02 -15.80 -0.02
CA GLU A 74 1.47 -17.10 -0.41
C GLU A 74 0.13 -16.98 -1.15
#